data_AF-A0A0C9VXI5-F1
#
_entry.id   AF-A0A0C9VXI5-F1
#
_cell.length_a   1.000
_cell.length_b   1.000
_cell.length_c   1.000
_cell.angle_alpha   90.00
_cell.angle_beta   90.00
_cell.angle_gamma   90.00
#
_symmetry.space_group_name_H-M   'P 1'
#
loop_
_entity.id
_entity.type
_entity.pdbx_description
1 polymer ?
#
loop_
_entity_poly.entity_id
_entity_poly.type
_entity_poly.pdbx_seq_one_letter_code
_entity_poly.pdbx_strand_id
1 'polypeptide(L)'
;LPIEIIENILSDMDSPADLLHLALTCKVLHDIIIPLHLHYRELNISMHPDPIELWHGLIVETHLARRFRVFIGSEENKDARYPEMLIQ
;
A
#
# COMPACT_ATOMS: atom_id res chain seq x y z
N LEU A 1 -2.52 21.21 2.11
CA LEU A 1 -3.69 20.55 2.74
C LEU A 1 -3.19 19.67 3.87
N PRO A 2 -4.02 19.38 4.88
CA PRO A 2 -3.77 18.29 5.82
C PRO A 2 -3.51 16.99 5.07
N ILE A 3 -2.58 16.18 5.59
CA ILE A 3 -2.11 14.97 4.91
C ILE A 3 -3.25 13.97 4.73
N GLU A 4 -4.16 13.89 5.70
CA GLU A 4 -5.31 12.99 5.72
C GLU A 4 -6.29 13.28 4.57
N ILE A 5 -6.43 14.56 4.20
CA ILE A 5 -7.28 14.95 3.07
C ILE A 5 -6.59 14.58 1.75
N ILE A 6 -5.27 14.79 1.66
CA ILE A 6 -4.50 14.38 0.48
C ILE A 6 -4.59 12.87 0.30
N GLU A 7 -4.40 12.08 1.36
CA GLU A 7 -4.51 10.62 1.32
C GLU A 7 -5.89 10.14 0.89
N ASN A 8 -6.97 10.77 1.36
CA ASN A 8 -8.32 10.44 0.92
C ASN A 8 -8.50 10.72 -0.59
N ILE A 9 -8.03 11.87 -1.09
CA ILE A 9 -8.08 12.18 -2.53
C ILE A 9 -7.29 11.15 -3.34
N LEU A 10 -6.06 10.84 -2.93
CA LEU A 10 -5.23 9.83 -3.59
C LEU A 10 -5.88 8.44 -3.54
N SER A 11 -6.55 8.12 -2.44
CA SER A 11 -7.30 6.88 -2.26
C SER A 11 -8.51 6.75 -3.20
N ASP A 12 -9.00 7.82 -3.81
CA ASP A 12 -10.11 7.78 -4.77
C ASP A 12 -9.63 7.70 -6.24
N MET A 13 -8.34 7.94 -6.50
CA MET A 13 -7.78 7.86 -7.86
C MET A 13 -7.41 6.43 -8.21
N ASP A 14 -8.08 5.80 -9.18
CA ASP A 14 -7.83 4.39 -9.54
C ASP A 14 -6.71 4.19 -10.57
N SER A 15 -6.50 5.15 -11.45
CA SER A 15 -5.54 5.10 -12.55
C SER A 15 -4.09 5.20 -12.04
N PRO A 16 -3.24 4.16 -12.25
CA PRO A 16 -1.82 4.24 -11.90
C PRO A 16 -1.08 5.34 -12.66
N ALA A 17 -1.50 5.63 -13.90
CA ALA A 17 -0.91 6.69 -14.71
C ALA A 17 -1.19 8.07 -14.11
N ASP A 18 -2.40 8.33 -13.62
CA ASP A 18 -2.75 9.61 -13.02
C ASP A 18 -2.04 9.83 -11.68
N LEU A 19 -1.91 8.77 -10.88
CA LEU A 19 -1.11 8.79 -9.65
C LEU A 19 0.35 9.08 -9.95
N LEU A 20 0.93 8.45 -10.97
CA LEU A 20 2.30 8.70 -11.39
C LEU A 20 2.47 10.15 -11.86
N HIS A 21 1.58 10.65 -12.71
CA HIS A 21 1.63 12.06 -13.14
C HIS A 21 1.58 13.01 -11.95
N LEU A 22 0.72 12.74 -10.97
CA LEU A 22 0.61 13.54 -9.76
C LEU A 22 1.88 13.46 -8.88
N ALA A 23 2.46 12.28 -8.73
CA ALA A 23 3.72 12.08 -8.00
C ALA A 23 4.87 12.89 -8.60
N LEU A 24 4.90 13.04 -9.94
CA LEU A 24 5.94 13.77 -10.64
C LEU A 24 5.82 15.30 -10.52
N THR A 25 4.72 15.82 -9.97
CA THR A 25 4.52 17.28 -9.84
C THR A 25 5.35 17.91 -8.72
N CYS A 26 5.53 17.20 -7.60
CA CYS A 26 6.32 17.72 -6.46
C CYS A 26 6.80 16.61 -5.53
N LYS A 27 7.85 16.91 -4.75
CA LYS A 27 8.48 15.95 -3.84
C LYS A 27 7.53 15.44 -2.74
N VAL A 28 6.66 16.30 -2.21
CA VAL A 28 5.72 15.89 -1.16
C VAL A 28 4.73 14.84 -1.68
N LEU A 29 4.19 15.04 -2.88
CA LEU A 29 3.27 14.07 -3.49
C LEU A 29 4.01 12.81 -3.92
N HIS A 30 5.24 12.94 -4.44
CA HIS A 30 6.10 11.81 -4.71
C HIS A 30 6.24 10.90 -3.49
N ASP A 31 6.58 11.46 -2.33
CA ASP A 31 6.87 10.69 -1.11
C ASP A 31 5.61 10.03 -0.50
N ILE A 32 4.41 10.53 -0.81
CA ILE A 32 3.14 9.94 -0.38
C ILE A 32 2.68 8.87 -1.38
N ILE A 33 2.73 9.16 -2.68
CA ILE A 33 2.20 8.29 -3.73
C ILE A 33 3.13 7.09 -3.97
N ILE A 34 4.45 7.32 -3.95
CA ILE A 34 5.45 6.28 -4.21
C ILE A 34 6.14 5.93 -2.90
N PRO A 35 6.10 4.65 -2.47
CA PRO A 35 5.57 3.49 -3.20
C PRO A 35 4.10 3.17 -2.87
N LEU A 36 3.47 3.88 -1.94
CA LEU A 36 2.28 3.40 -1.22
C LEU A 36 1.00 3.34 -2.08
N HIS A 37 0.72 4.38 -2.85
CA HIS A 37 -0.44 4.40 -3.74
C HIS A 37 -0.12 3.86 -5.14
N LEU A 38 1.15 3.73 -5.55
CA LEU A 38 1.49 3.23 -6.87
C LEU A 38 1.88 1.74 -6.88
N HIS A 39 2.66 1.28 -5.90
CA HIS A 39 3.23 -0.07 -5.88
C HIS A 39 2.52 -1.02 -4.90
N TYR A 40 1.87 -0.50 -3.86
CA TYR A 40 1.35 -1.30 -2.74
C TYR A 40 -0.15 -1.14 -2.50
N ARG A 41 -0.94 -0.95 -3.57
CA ARG A 41 -2.40 -1.05 -3.47
C ARG A 41 -2.92 -2.48 -3.46
N GLU A 42 -2.09 -3.42 -3.86
CA GLU A 42 -2.38 -4.84 -3.84
C GLU A 42 -1.51 -5.49 -2.77
N LEU A 43 -2.15 -6.20 -1.85
CA LEU A 43 -1.48 -7.00 -0.85
C LEU A 43 -1.42 -8.44 -1.37
N ASN A 44 -0.25 -8.84 -1.89
CA ASN A 44 -0.02 -10.21 -2.32
C ASN A 44 0.76 -10.94 -1.22
N ILE A 45 0.19 -11.99 -0.64
CA ILE A 45 0.81 -12.70 0.48
C ILE A 45 0.68 -14.21 0.26
N SER A 46 1.71 -14.93 0.69
CA SER A 46 1.59 -16.38 0.85
C SER A 46 0.87 -16.68 2.17
N MET A 47 -0.11 -17.58 2.11
CA MET A 47 -0.81 -18.07 3.31
C MET A 47 0.00 -19.12 4.07
N HIS A 48 1.12 -19.60 3.50
CA HIS A 48 1.88 -20.70 4.08
C HIS A 48 3.39 -20.43 4.07
N PRO A 49 4.02 -20.26 5.25
CA PRO A 49 3.41 -20.22 6.59
C PRO A 49 2.50 -19.00 6.81
N ASP A 50 1.58 -19.08 7.78
CA ASP A 50 0.70 -17.95 8.13
C ASP A 50 1.54 -16.69 8.47
N PRO A 51 1.33 -15.55 7.78
CA PRO A 51 2.16 -14.36 7.98
C PRO A 51 1.63 -13.52 9.16
N ILE A 52 1.75 -14.08 10.37
CA ILE A 52 1.23 -13.48 11.62
C ILE A 52 1.76 -12.07 11.86
N GLU A 53 3.06 -11.85 11.63
CA GLU A 53 3.71 -10.54 11.81
C GLU A 53 3.09 -9.48 10.89
N LEU A 54 2.78 -9.85 9.65
CA LEU A 54 2.12 -8.96 8.68
C LEU A 54 0.70 -8.60 9.15
N TRP A 55 -0.07 -9.58 9.62
CA TRP A 55 -1.40 -9.33 10.16
C TRP A 55 -1.37 -8.41 11.37
N HIS A 56 -0.41 -8.63 12.26
CA HIS A 56 -0.19 -7.76 13.40
C HIS A 56 0.17 -6.33 12.96
N GLY A 57 1.09 -6.17 12.00
CA GLY A 57 1.45 -4.87 11.45
C GLY A 57 0.27 -4.13 10.82
N LEU A 58 -0.63 -4.82 10.11
CA LEU A 58 -1.85 -4.22 9.55
C LEU A 58 -2.85 -3.76 10.62
N ILE A 59 -2.93 -4.48 11.74
CA ILE A 59 -3.78 -4.11 12.88
C ILE A 59 -3.21 -2.90 13.61
N VAL A 60 -1.90 -2.87 13.82
CA VAL A 60 -1.21 -1.75 14.50
C VAL A 60 -1.23 -0.50 13.63
N GLU A 61 -0.91 -0.65 12.33
CA GLU A 61 -0.80 0.44 11.37
C GLU A 61 -2.04 0.54 10.48
N THR A 62 -3.21 0.77 11.09
CA THR A 62 -4.50 0.82 10.37
C THR A 62 -4.53 1.85 9.23
N HIS A 63 -3.72 2.90 9.33
CA HIS A 63 -3.60 3.92 8.28
C HIS A 63 -2.94 3.37 7.01
N LEU A 64 -2.00 2.43 7.14
CA LEU A 64 -1.41 1.70 6.01
C LEU A 64 -2.39 0.67 5.44
N ALA A 65 -3.13 -0.02 6.32
CA ALA A 65 -4.12 -1.01 5.90
C ALA A 65 -5.17 -0.43 4.94
N ARG A 66 -5.59 0.83 5.16
CA ARG A 66 -6.55 1.54 4.30
C ARG A 66 -6.05 1.80 2.88
N ARG A 67 -4.76 1.67 2.61
CA ARG A 67 -4.17 1.93 1.28
C ARG A 67 -4.24 0.71 0.36
N PHE A 68 -4.47 -0.48 0.93
CA PHE A 68 -4.71 -1.70 0.15
C PHE A 68 -6.15 -1.76 -0.34
N ARG A 69 -6.32 -2.16 -1.59
CA ARG A 69 -7.61 -2.32 -2.26
C ARG A 69 -7.92 -3.74 -2.64
N VAL A 70 -6.89 -4.51 -2.93
CA VAL A 70 -7.01 -5.91 -3.34
C VAL A 70 -6.11 -6.75 -2.45
N PHE A 71 -6.67 -7.86 -2.00
CA PHE A 71 -5.96 -8.89 -1.28
C PHE A 71 -5.84 -10.12 -2.19
N ILE A 72 -4.62 -10.61 -2.40
CA ILE A 72 -4.33 -11.79 -3.20
C ILE A 72 -3.59 -12.77 -2.31
N GLY A 73 -4.20 -13.93 -2.10
CA GLY A 73 -3.60 -15.03 -1.36
C GLY A 73 -3.06 -16.11 -2.28
N SER A 74 -1.80 -16.47 -2.11
CA SER A 74 -1.16 -17.60 -2.79
C SER A 74 -0.74 -18.69 -1.80
N GLU A 75 -0.65 -19.93 -2.26
CA GLU A 75 -0.01 -21.00 -1.49
C GLU A 75 1.53 -20.88 -1.54
N GLU A 76 2.08 -20.34 -2.63
CA GLU A 76 3.53 -20.16 -2.82
C GLU A 76 4.02 -18.75 -2.45
N ASN A 77 5.18 -18.67 -1.79
CA ASN A 77 5.81 -17.42 -1.36
C ASN A 77 6.55 -16.63 -2.46
N LYS A 78 6.45 -17.03 -3.73
CA LYS A 78 7.22 -16.39 -4.82
C LYS A 78 6.66 -15.04 -5.24
N ASP A 79 5.37 -14.79 -5.00
CA ASP A 79 4.67 -13.59 -5.46
C ASP A 79 4.32 -12.63 -4.32
N ALA A 80 4.78 -12.92 -3.09
CA ALA A 80 4.52 -12.08 -1.94
C ALA A 80 5.09 -10.67 -2.14
N ARG A 81 4.20 -9.67 -2.10
CA ARG A 81 4.53 -8.26 -2.32
C ARG A 81 3.72 -7.40 -1.37
N TYR A 82 4.43 -6.78 -0.45
CA TYR A 82 3.89 -5.84 0.53
C TYR A 82 4.99 -4.91 1.04
N PRO A 83 4.64 -3.75 1.64
CA PRO A 83 5.61 -2.88 2.27
C PRO A 83 6.32 -3.58 3.44
N GLU A 84 7.65 -3.56 3.47
CA GLU A 84 8.44 -4.15 4.57
C GLU A 84 8.11 -3.52 5.93
N MET A 85 7.68 -2.26 5.96
CA MET A 85 7.26 -1.56 7.19
C MET A 85 6.08 -2.21 7.93
N LEU A 86 5.38 -3.15 7.30
CA LEU A 86 4.32 -3.94 7.93
C LEU A 86 4.84 -5.17 8.69
N ILE A 87 6.11 -5.56 8.51
CA ILE A 87 6.75 -6.60 9.31
C ILE A 87 7.50 -5.87 10.44
N GLN A 88 7.06 -6.06 11.69
CA GLN A 88 7.66 -5.48 12.89
C GLN A 88 8.01 -6.56 13.91
#